data_AF-A0A9X0TFQ6-F1
#
_entry.id   AF-A0A9X0TFQ6-F1
#
_cell.length_a   1.000
_cell.length_b   1.000
_cell.length_c   1.000
_cell.angle_alpha   90.00
_cell.angle_beta   90.00
_cell.angle_gamma   90.00
#
_symmetry.space_group_name_H-M   'P 1'
#
loop_
_entity.id
_entity.type
_entity.pdbx_description
1 polymer ?
#
loop_
_entity_poly.entity_id
_entity_poly.type
_entity_poly.pdbx_seq_one_letter_code
_entity_poly.pdbx_strand_id
1 'polypeptide(L)'
;MSAVNEDGSWEVPEPDHAELVQMRIRLITLENIVLGLLSGASSEQIEQIRKRADMIEPRPDASRHPLTELAANDMRKFLDRAARLADNADDGEAE
;
A
#
# COMPACT_ATOMS: atom_id res chain seq x y z
N MET A 1 21.79 3.26 -19.86
CA MET A 1 21.59 4.71 -19.62
C MET A 1 21.42 4.87 -18.12
N SER A 2 22.32 5.59 -17.46
CA SER A 2 22.31 5.75 -16.00
C SER A 2 21.25 6.79 -15.63
N ALA A 3 20.20 6.37 -14.94
CA ALA A 3 19.07 7.22 -14.52
C ALA A 3 19.34 7.91 -13.17
N VAL A 4 20.61 8.17 -12.85
CA VAL A 4 21.04 8.71 -11.55
C VAL A 4 21.86 9.97 -11.83
N ASN A 5 21.38 11.09 -11.30
CA ASN A 5 22.04 12.38 -11.34
C ASN A 5 23.31 12.37 -10.47
N GLU A 6 24.18 13.37 -10.65
CA GLU A 6 25.45 13.49 -9.90
C GLU A 6 25.26 13.60 -8.36
N ASP A 7 24.06 13.99 -7.92
CA ASP A 7 23.66 14.07 -6.50
C ASP A 7 22.98 12.80 -5.97
N GLY A 8 22.88 11.75 -6.79
CA GLY A 8 22.23 10.49 -6.42
C GLY A 8 20.71 10.49 -6.56
N SER A 9 20.09 11.59 -7.04
CA SER A 9 18.67 11.61 -7.34
C SER A 9 18.37 10.88 -8.65
N TRP A 10 17.19 10.25 -8.71
CA TRP A 10 16.75 9.56 -9.92
C TRP A 10 16.04 10.56 -10.83
N GLU A 11 16.50 10.69 -12.07
CA GLU A 11 15.76 11.42 -13.10
C GLU A 11 14.63 10.50 -13.58
N VAL A 12 13.49 10.56 -12.90
CA VAL A 12 12.28 9.83 -13.28
C VAL A 12 11.47 10.75 -14.21
N PRO A 13 11.35 10.42 -15.51
CA PRO A 13 10.51 11.19 -16.42
C PRO A 13 9.09 11.24 -15.89
N GLU A 14 8.45 12.41 -15.95
CA GLU A 14 7.02 12.49 -15.63
C GLU A 14 6.24 11.63 -16.64
N PRO A 15 5.41 10.69 -16.15
CA PRO A 15 4.64 9.83 -17.03
C PRO A 15 3.58 10.64 -17.79
N ASP A 16 3.32 10.26 -19.04
CA ASP A 16 2.25 10.87 -19.82
C ASP A 16 0.85 10.46 -19.31
N HIS A 17 -0.21 11.07 -19.85
CA HIS A 17 -1.58 10.78 -19.40
C HIS A 17 -1.97 9.30 -19.59
N ALA A 18 -1.57 8.68 -20.69
CA ALA A 18 -1.88 7.28 -20.95
C ALA A 18 -1.13 6.36 -19.99
N GLU A 19 0.13 6.67 -19.68
CA GLU A 19 0.93 5.98 -18.67
C GLU A 19 0.33 6.13 -17.27
N LEU A 20 -0.13 7.31 -16.88
CA LEU A 20 -0.82 7.54 -15.61
C LEU A 20 -2.12 6.74 -15.49
N VAL A 21 -2.92 6.70 -16.56
CA VAL A 21 -4.15 5.88 -16.62
C VAL A 21 -3.80 4.40 -16.47
N GLN A 22 -2.77 3.93 -17.17
CA GLN A 22 -2.33 2.55 -17.10
C GLN A 22 -1.83 2.22 -15.69
N MET A 23 -0.98 3.07 -15.10
CA MET A 23 -0.50 2.94 -13.72
C MET A 23 -1.67 2.84 -12.73
N ARG A 24 -2.69 3.69 -12.88
CA ARG A 24 -3.90 3.63 -12.04
C ARG A 24 -4.62 2.29 -12.18
N ILE A 25 -4.79 1.78 -13.40
CA ILE A 25 -5.41 0.46 -13.63
C ILE A 25 -4.59 -0.64 -12.94
N ARG A 26 -3.26 -0.64 -13.11
CA ARG A 26 -2.38 -1.62 -12.46
C ARG A 26 -2.44 -1.53 -10.95
N LEU A 27 -2.46 -0.33 -10.38
CA LEU A 27 -2.58 -0.13 -8.95
C LEU A 27 -3.92 -0.64 -8.41
N ILE A 28 -5.03 -0.39 -9.11
CA ILE A 28 -6.33 -0.96 -8.75
C ILE A 28 -6.29 -2.49 -8.80
N THR A 29 -5.69 -3.08 -9.83
CA THR A 29 -5.55 -4.54 -9.92
C THR A 29 -4.73 -5.10 -8.77
N LEU A 30 -3.58 -4.50 -8.47
CA LEU A 30 -2.71 -4.91 -7.37
C LEU A 30 -3.41 -4.75 -6.02
N GLU A 31 -4.13 -3.65 -5.80
CA GLU A 31 -4.93 -3.43 -4.59
C GLU A 31 -5.92 -4.57 -4.37
N ASN A 32 -6.68 -4.96 -5.41
CA ASN A 32 -7.65 -6.03 -5.28
C ASN A 32 -7.01 -7.40 -5.05
N ILE A 33 -5.89 -7.69 -5.72
CA ILE A 33 -5.14 -8.95 -5.49
C ILE A 33 -4.65 -9.00 -4.05
N VAL A 34 -4.01 -7.94 -3.56
CA VAL A 34 -3.50 -7.91 -2.19
C VAL A 34 -4.65 -7.98 -1.19
N LEU A 35 -5.79 -7.33 -1.46
CA LEU A 35 -6.96 -7.39 -0.57
C LEU A 35 -7.46 -8.82 -0.39
N GLY A 36 -7.58 -9.58 -1.49
CA GLY A 36 -7.96 -10.99 -1.44
C GLY A 36 -6.92 -11.89 -0.78
N LEU A 37 -5.63 -11.57 -0.90
CA LEU A 37 -4.59 -12.29 -0.17
C LEU A 37 -4.66 -12.02 1.34
N LEU A 38 -4.97 -10.77 1.73
CA LEU A 38 -5.04 -10.36 3.13
C LEU A 38 -6.33 -10.83 3.81
N SER A 39 -7.43 -11.02 3.08
CA SER A 39 -8.66 -11.55 3.68
C SER A 39 -8.50 -12.98 4.21
N GLY A 40 -7.57 -13.76 3.66
CA GLY A 40 -7.23 -15.10 4.16
C GLY A 40 -6.00 -15.16 5.07
N ALA A 41 -5.41 -14.02 5.42
CA ALA A 41 -4.19 -13.97 6.21
C ALA A 41 -4.47 -14.18 7.71
N SER A 42 -3.52 -14.79 8.42
CA SER A 42 -3.64 -14.96 9.87
C SER A 42 -3.54 -13.62 10.62
N SER A 43 -4.10 -13.55 11.83
CA SER A 43 -4.01 -12.35 12.67
C SER A 43 -2.56 -11.93 12.95
N GLU A 44 -1.62 -12.88 13.03
CA GLU A 44 -0.20 -12.60 13.17
C GLU A 44 0.39 -11.92 11.92
N GLN A 45 0.03 -12.39 10.72
CA GLN A 45 0.47 -11.78 9.47
C GLN A 45 -0.07 -10.35 9.33
N ILE A 46 -1.34 -10.12 9.66
CA ILE A 46 -1.95 -8.79 9.66
C ILE A 46 -1.24 -7.85 10.63
N GLU A 47 -0.92 -8.33 11.84
CA GLU A 47 -0.21 -7.54 12.85
C GLU A 47 1.23 -7.20 12.42
N GLN A 48 1.93 -8.12 11.74
CA GLN A 48 3.24 -7.81 11.16
C GLN A 48 3.16 -6.71 10.09
N ILE A 49 2.11 -6.70 9.26
CA ILE A 49 1.94 -5.67 8.24
C ILE A 49 1.59 -4.32 8.87
N ARG A 50 0.79 -4.28 9.94
CA ARG A 50 0.55 -3.05 10.72
C ARG A 50 1.86 -2.46 11.25
N LYS A 51 2.70 -3.28 11.86
CA LYS A 51 4.04 -2.85 12.33
C LYS A 51 4.89 -2.30 11.19
N ARG A 52 4.76 -2.81 9.97
CA ARG A 52 5.44 -2.24 8.78
C ARG A 52 4.85 -0.90 8.34
N ALA A 53 3.53 -0.72 8.42
CA ALA A 53 2.90 0.57 8.15
C ALA A 53 3.43 1.65 9.11
N ASP A 54 3.62 1.32 10.38
CA ASP A 54 4.18 2.22 11.38
C ASP A 54 5.68 2.56 11.14
N MET A 55 6.41 1.68 10.45
CA MET A 55 7.80 1.98 10.03
C MET A 55 7.88 2.85 8.77
N ILE A 56 6.79 2.93 8.00
CA ILE A 56 6.69 3.86 6.87
C ILE A 56 6.38 5.25 7.41
N GLU A 57 5.71 5.37 8.56
CA GLU A 57 5.59 6.66 9.24
C GLU A 57 6.99 7.21 9.60
N PRO A 58 7.25 8.52 9.40
CA PRO A 58 8.55 9.11 9.70
C PRO A 58 8.91 8.84 11.17
N ARG A 59 10.11 8.30 11.41
CA ARG A 59 10.63 8.12 12.77
C ARG A 59 10.59 9.46 13.52
N PRO A 60 10.49 9.47 14.86
CA PRO A 60 10.37 10.71 15.64
C PRO A 60 11.49 11.73 15.39
N ASP A 61 12.66 11.24 14.97
CA ASP A 61 13.88 11.97 14.63
C ASP A 61 14.04 12.30 13.13
N ALA A 62 13.15 11.79 12.26
CA ALA A 62 13.15 12.04 10.83
C ALA A 62 12.19 13.19 10.45
N SER A 63 12.52 13.94 9.40
CA SER A 63 11.61 14.96 8.86
C SER A 63 10.32 14.31 8.34
N ARG A 64 9.18 14.74 8.88
CA ARG A 64 7.87 14.28 8.44
C ARG A 64 7.57 14.79 7.04
N HIS A 65 7.55 13.88 6.06
CA HIS A 65 7.17 14.22 4.70
C HIS A 65 5.67 13.94 4.49
N PRO A 66 4.87 14.91 4.00
CA PRO A 66 3.42 14.74 3.87
C PRO A 66 2.97 13.50 3.08
N LEU A 67 3.71 13.14 2.03
CA LEU A 67 3.42 11.94 1.23
C LEU A 67 3.62 10.63 2.00
N THR A 68 4.55 10.62 2.96
CA THR A 68 4.87 9.45 3.76
C THR A 68 3.78 9.19 4.81
N GLU A 69 3.26 10.25 5.43
CA GLU A 69 2.11 10.15 6.34
C GLU A 69 0.84 9.72 5.58
N LEU A 70 0.64 10.24 4.37
CA LEU A 70 -0.47 9.82 3.51
C LEU A 70 -0.38 8.33 3.17
N ALA A 71 0.81 7.84 2.78
CA ALA A 71 1.02 6.43 2.48
C ALA A 71 0.75 5.51 3.68
N ALA A 72 1.21 5.88 4.88
CA ALA A 72 0.94 5.12 6.11
C ALA A 72 -0.58 5.04 6.41
N ASN A 73 -1.30 6.15 6.25
CA ASN A 73 -2.74 6.19 6.45
C ASN A 73 -3.50 5.34 5.43
N ASP A 74 -3.08 5.34 4.17
CA ASP A 74 -3.70 4.52 3.13
C ASP A 74 -3.48 3.02 3.40
N MET A 75 -2.30 2.62 3.87
CA MET A 75 -2.03 1.24 4.30
C MET A 75 -2.93 0.80 5.46
N ARG A 76 -3.16 1.66 6.47
CA ARG A 76 -4.06 1.35 7.60
C ARG A 76 -5.50 1.12 7.13
N LYS A 77 -6.04 2.04 6.31
CA LYS A 77 -7.39 1.89 5.73
C LYS A 77 -7.52 0.62 4.90
N PHE A 78 -6.47 0.27 4.17
CA PHE A 78 -6.45 -0.93 3.35
C PHE A 78 -6.53 -2.22 4.17
N LEU A 79 -5.80 -2.28 5.29
CA LEU A 79 -5.89 -3.38 6.26
C LEU A 79 -7.27 -3.49 6.89
N ASP A 80 -7.89 -2.36 7.27
CA ASP A 80 -9.25 -2.36 7.82
C ASP A 80 -10.27 -2.91 6.81
N ARG A 81 -10.09 -2.60 5.52
CA ARG A 81 -10.95 -3.11 4.46
C ARG A 81 -10.74 -4.60 4.22
N ALA A 82 -9.50 -5.10 4.33
CA ALA A 82 -9.21 -6.53 4.23
C ALA A 82 -9.85 -7.32 5.38
N ALA A 83 -9.80 -6.79 6.61
CA ALA A 83 -10.44 -7.39 7.77
C ALA A 83 -11.96 -7.51 7.59
N ARG A 84 -12.62 -6.44 7.13
CA ARG A 84 -14.06 -6.49 6.82
C ARG A 84 -14.38 -7.52 5.73
N LEU A 85 -13.52 -7.65 4.72
CA LEU A 85 -13.75 -8.64 3.66
C LEU A 85 -13.65 -10.07 4.20
N ALA A 86 -12.75 -10.32 5.14
CA ALA A 86 -12.64 -11.61 5.84
C ALA A 86 -13.90 -11.92 6.67
N ASP A 87 -14.39 -10.95 7.46
CA ASP A 87 -15.62 -11.10 8.26
C ASP A 87 -16.83 -11.43 7.36
N ASN A 88 -17.00 -10.71 6.25
CA ASN A 88 -18.10 -10.97 5.31
C ASN A 88 -17.97 -12.32 4.57
N ALA A 89 -16.77 -12.89 4.48
CA ALA A 89 -16.56 -14.20 3.87
C ALA A 89 -16.94 -15.33 4.85
N ASP A 90 -16.69 -15.14 6.15
CA ASP A 90 -17.11 -16.07 7.21
C ASP A 90 -18.64 -16.11 7.36
N ASP A 91 -19.30 -14.96 7.24
CA ASP A 91 -20.77 -14.85 7.25
C ASP A 91 -21.44 -15.51 6.02
N GLY A 92 -20.71 -15.65 4.90
CA GLY A 92 -21.20 -16.20 3.64
C GLY A 92 -21.12 -17.73 3.51
N GLU A 93 -20.42 -18.42 4.41
CA GLU A 93 -20.34 -19.89 4.45
C GLU A 93 -21.40 -20.54 5.37
N ALA A 94 -22.23 -19.73 6.06
CA ALA A 94 -23.26 -20.18 6.99
C ALA A 94 -24.67 -20.38 6.37
N GLU A 95 -24.84 -20.23 5.04
CA GLU A 95 -26.08 -20.51 4.28
C GLU A 95 -25.92 -21.68 3.30
#